data_AF-A0A6B3FE33-F1
#
_entry.id   AF-A0A6B3FE33-F1
#
_cell.length_a   1.000
_cell.length_b   1.000
_cell.length_c   1.000
_cell.angle_alpha   90.00
_cell.angle_beta   90.00
_cell.angle_gamma   90.00
#
_symmetry.space_group_name_H-M   'P 1'
#
loop_
_entity.id
_entity.type
_entity.pdbx_description
1 polymer ?
#
loop_
_entity_poly.entity_id
_entity_poly.type
_entity_poly.pdbx_seq_one_letter_code
_entity_poly.pdbx_strand_id
1 'polypeptide(L)' 'NLQIMYGIAGERELGEAELDWLPGYENSTPVRVGNGAANQLQLDVYGEVTEALHLAHMTGLTRNDYAM' A
#
# COMPACT_ATOMS: atom_id res chain seq x y z
N ASN A 1 9.89 0.70 8.04
CA ASN A 1 8.53 0.22 7.74
C ASN A 1 8.06 1.01 6.51
N LEU A 2 7.97 0.34 5.36
CA LEU A 2 7.65 0.95 4.06
C LEU A 2 6.12 0.96 3.90
N GLN A 3 5.54 2.14 3.70
CA GLN A 3 4.10 2.29 3.52
C GLN A 3 3.72 2.23 2.05
N ILE A 4 2.74 1.40 1.73
CA ILE A 4 2.36 1.01 0.36
C ILE A 4 1.21 1.88 -0.17
N MET A 5 0.38 2.42 0.71
CA MET A 5 -0.74 3.28 0.36
C MET A 5 -0.69 4.61 1.09
N TYR A 6 -0.99 5.67 0.35
CA TYR A 6 -1.14 7.04 0.82
C TYR A 6 -2.54 7.53 0.46
N GLY A 7 -3.06 8.48 1.23
CA GLY A 7 -4.24 9.24 0.81
C GLY A 7 -3.96 9.96 -0.50
N ILE A 8 -5.01 10.34 -1.22
CA ILE A 8 -4.86 11.09 -2.48
C ILE A 8 -4.13 12.44 -2.27
N ALA A 9 -4.15 12.97 -1.04
CA ALA A 9 -3.40 14.16 -0.62
C ALA A 9 -2.02 13.86 0.00
N GLY A 10 -1.53 12.62 -0.06
CA GLY A 10 -0.24 12.20 0.51
C GLY A 10 -0.28 11.87 2.01
N GLU A 11 -1.47 11.75 2.58
CA GLU A 11 -1.67 11.40 3.99
C GLU A 11 -1.13 10.00 4.30
N ARG A 12 -0.36 9.86 5.38
CA ARG A 12 0.19 8.56 5.83
C ARG A 12 -0.76 7.82 6.77
N GLU A 13 -1.56 8.52 7.56
CA GLU A 13 -2.57 7.87 8.40
C GLU A 13 -3.86 7.73 7.60
N LEU A 14 -4.18 6.49 7.22
CA LEU A 14 -5.44 6.13 6.61
C LEU A 14 -6.26 5.30 7.60
N GLY A 15 -6.63 5.93 8.72
CA GLY A 15 -7.50 5.30 9.71
C GLY A 15 -8.82 4.87 9.09
N GLU A 16 -9.31 3.70 9.49
CA GLU A 16 -10.67 3.26 9.13
C GLU A 16 -11.65 3.89 10.14
N ALA A 17 -12.75 4.46 9.63
CA ALA A 17 -13.81 5.03 10.44
C ALA A 17 -15.16 4.41 10.05
N GLU A 18 -15.99 4.12 11.06
CA GLU A 18 -17.38 3.70 10.84
C GLU A 18 -18.28 4.93 10.69
N LEU A 19 -19.23 4.86 9.76
CA LEU A 19 -20.22 5.91 9.51
C LEU A 19 -21.59 5.47 10.01
N ASP A 20 -21.84 5.62 11.31
CA ASP A 20 -23.07 5.18 11.99
C ASP A 20 -24.36 5.79 11.42
N TRP A 21 -24.24 6.93 10.74
CA TRP A 21 -25.35 7.66 10.13
C TRP A 21 -25.69 7.20 8.71
N LEU A 22 -24.84 6.38 8.08
CA LEU A 22 -25.05 5.89 6.72
C LEU A 22 -25.62 4.46 6.75
N PRO A 23 -26.82 4.20 6.20
CA PRO A 23 -27.46 2.88 6.27
C PRO A 23 -26.78 1.80 5.41
N GLY A 24 -25.87 2.20 4.52
CA GLY A 24 -25.18 1.29 3.59
C GLY A 24 -26.04 0.80 2.43
N TYR A 25 -25.39 0.22 1.43
CA TYR A 25 -26.08 -0.34 0.27
C TYR A 25 -26.88 -1.58 0.67
N GLU A 26 -28.17 -1.65 0.30
CA GLU A 26 -29.09 -2.74 0.70
C GLU A 26 -29.15 -2.99 2.22
N ASN A 27 -29.02 -1.92 3.03
CA ASN A 27 -28.94 -1.99 4.51
C ASN A 27 -27.71 -2.76 5.04
N SER A 28 -26.64 -2.86 4.24
CA SER A 28 -25.38 -3.48 4.68
C SER A 28 -24.67 -2.59 5.71
N THR A 29 -24.55 -3.08 6.94
CA THR A 29 -23.89 -2.40 8.07
C THR A 29 -22.78 -3.26 8.67
N PRO A 30 -21.66 -2.69 9.15
CA PRO A 30 -21.34 -1.26 9.22
C PRO A 30 -20.80 -0.70 7.89
N VAL A 31 -21.07 0.58 7.61
CA VAL A 31 -20.37 1.31 6.53
C VAL A 31 -19.07 1.83 7.08
N ARG A 32 -17.98 1.55 6.36
CA ARG A 32 -16.63 1.95 6.74
C ARG A 32 -15.95 2.70 5.63
N VAL A 33 -15.16 3.71 5.99
CA VAL A 33 -14.35 4.52 5.07
C VAL A 33 -12.91 4.58 5.57
N GLY A 34 -11.95 4.69 4.65
CA GLY A 34 -10.52 4.68 4.96
C GLY A 34 -9.80 3.44 4.43
N ASN A 35 -8.60 3.15 4.95
CA ASN A 35 -7.79 2.02 4.51
C ASN A 35 -7.35 1.15 5.70
N GLY A 36 -8.21 0.22 6.10
CA GLY A 36 -7.91 -0.78 7.13
C GLY A 36 -6.74 -1.71 6.82
N ALA A 37 -6.28 -1.76 5.57
CA ALA A 37 -5.13 -2.56 5.17
C ALA A 37 -3.79 -1.87 5.49
N ALA A 38 -3.78 -0.58 5.86
CA ALA A 38 -2.55 0.15 6.19
C ALA A 38 -1.74 -0.46 7.34
N ASN A 39 -2.39 -1.21 8.24
CA ASN A 39 -1.74 -1.91 9.36
C ASN A 39 -1.44 -3.39 9.06
N GLN A 40 -1.87 -3.91 7.91
CA GLN A 40 -1.63 -5.29 7.55
C GLN A 40 -0.21 -5.44 7.00
N LEU A 41 0.47 -6.51 7.40
CA LEU A 41 1.75 -6.88 6.82
C LEU A 41 1.51 -7.37 5.39
N GLN A 42 1.79 -6.51 4.40
CA GLN A 42 1.72 -6.90 3.00
C GLN A 42 3.08 -7.44 2.56
N LEU A 43 3.11 -8.70 2.12
CA LEU A 43 4.31 -9.43 1.70
C LEU A 43 4.62 -9.28 0.20
N ASP A 44 3.67 -8.75 -0.57
CA ASP A 44 3.76 -8.54 -2.02
C ASP A 44 4.95 -7.67 -2.44
N VAL A 45 5.28 -6.63 -1.66
CA VAL A 45 6.41 -5.73 -1.92
C VAL A 45 7.75 -6.45 -2.00
N TYR A 46 7.97 -7.48 -1.18
CA TYR A 46 9.23 -8.23 -1.25
C TYR A 46 9.36 -9.01 -2.56
N GLY A 47 8.23 -9.50 -3.09
CA GLY A 47 8.17 -10.14 -4.40
C GLY A 47 8.54 -9.16 -5.51
N GLU A 48 7.87 -8.00 -5.55
CA GLU A 48 8.10 -6.95 -6.55
C GLU A 48 9.54 -6.43 -6.54
N VAL A 49 10.13 -6.18 -5.36
CA VAL A 49 11.52 -5.75 -5.25
C VAL A 49 12.48 -6.84 -5.74
N THR A 50 12.22 -8.10 -5.40
CA THR A 50 13.06 -9.23 -5.85
C THR A 50 12.96 -9.41 -7.35
N GLU A 51 11.76 -9.30 -7.92
CA GLU A 51 11.52 -9.36 -9.36
C GLU A 51 12.19 -8.21 -10.10
N ALA A 52 12.07 -6.97 -9.60
CA ALA A 52 12.74 -5.80 -10.18
C ALA A 52 14.27 -5.97 -10.19
N LEU A 53 14.86 -6.48 -9.10
CA LEU A 53 16.29 -6.78 -9.03
C LEU A 53 16.69 -7.93 -9.98
N HIS A 54 15.88 -8.98 -10.05
CA HIS A 54 16.11 -10.10 -10.97
C HIS A 54 16.05 -9.64 -12.44
N LEU A 55 15.05 -8.84 -12.80
CA LEU A 55 14.90 -8.26 -14.13
C LEU A 55 16.06 -7.32 -14.46
N ALA A 56 16.50 -6.49 -13.50
CA ALA A 56 17.65 -5.61 -13.68
C ALA A 56 18.94 -6.40 -13.95
N HIS A 57 19.14 -7.51 -13.23
CA HIS A 57 20.25 -8.41 -13.46
C HIS A 57 20.19 -9.05 -14.86
N MET A 58 19.02 -9.58 -15.25
CA MET A 58 18.81 -10.22 -16.55
C MET A 58 18.96 -9.26 -17.74
N THR A 59 18.64 -7.98 -17.56
CA THR A 59 18.74 -6.94 -18.60
C THR A 59 20.09 -6.25 -18.66
N GLY A 60 21.04 -6.62 -17.79
CA GLY A 60 22.40 -6.08 -17.79
C GLY A 60 22.48 -4.65 -17.25
N LEU A 61 21.50 -4.20 -16.46
CA LEU A 61 21.61 -2.94 -15.72
C LEU A 61 22.82 -3.01 -14.79
N THR A 62 23.77 -2.11 -15.02
CA THR A 62 24.95 -2.00 -14.19
C THR A 62 24.60 -1.32 -12.88
N ARG A 63 25.13 -1.88 -11.78
CA ARG A 63 25.02 -1.24 -10.47
C ARG A 63 25.70 0.12 -10.54
N ASN A 64 24.94 1.17 -10.18
CA ASN A 64 25.50 2.50 -10.04
C ASN A 64 25.87 2.70 -8.56
N ASP A 65 27.16 2.85 -8.29
CA ASP A 65 27.69 3.02 -6.93
C ASP A 65 27.68 4.49 -6.46
N TYR A 66 27.15 5.42 -7.27
CA TYR A 66 26.93 6.82 -6.87
C TYR A 66 25.65 6.95 -6.03
N ALA A 67 25.67 6.37 -4.83
CA ALA A 67 24.73 6.67 -3.76
C ALA A 67 25.56 7.12 -2.54
N MET A 68 26.04 8.36 -2.59
CA MET A 68 26.64 9.06 -1.46
C MET A 68 26.14 10.51 -1.47
#